data_AF-F9QAJ4-F1
#
_entry.id   AF-F9QAJ4-F1
#
_cell.length_a   1.000
_cell.length_b   1.000
_cell.length_c   1.000
_cell.angle_alpha   90.00
_cell.angle_beta   90.00
_cell.angle_gamma   90.00
#
_symmetry.space_group_name_H-M   'P 1'
#
loop_
_entity.id
_entity.type
_entity.pdbx_description
1 polymer ?
#
loop_
_entity_poly.entity_id
_entity_poly.type
_entity_poly.pdbx_seq_one_letter_code
_entity_poly.pdbx_strand_id
1 'polypeptide(L)'
;MSDVKHSKLLILGSGPAGYTAAIYAARANLKPVLVTGLQQGGQLTTTDEIENWPGDFEMTTGPGLMQRMLQHAEKFETEIVFDHINRVDLSSRPFKLYGDTQTFSCDALIIATGASARYIGLESESAYKGRGVSACATCDGFFYRNKPVAVVGGGNTAVEEALYLANIAAEVHLIHRRNSFRAEKILIDRLYKKSKKAKLFCTPNALWTKC
;
A
#
# COMPACT_ATOMS: atom_id res chain seq x y z
N MET A 1 -10.83 -16.37 -32.09
CA MET A 1 -10.83 -16.52 -30.62
C MET A 1 -9.43 -16.14 -30.17
N SER A 2 -9.27 -15.16 -29.28
CA SER A 2 -7.96 -14.86 -28.69
C SER A 2 -7.45 -16.13 -27.99
N ASP A 3 -6.24 -16.58 -28.32
CA ASP A 3 -5.65 -17.76 -27.68
C ASP A 3 -5.61 -17.58 -26.16
N VAL A 4 -6.11 -18.57 -25.43
CA VAL A 4 -6.08 -18.56 -23.96
C VAL A 4 -4.69 -18.99 -23.53
N LYS A 5 -3.94 -18.08 -22.92
CA LYS A 5 -2.61 -18.39 -22.39
C LYS A 5 -2.75 -19.18 -21.08
N HIS A 6 -2.27 -20.41 -21.06
CA HIS A 6 -2.28 -21.25 -19.86
C HIS A 6 -0.94 -21.20 -19.10
N SER A 7 -0.97 -21.13 -17.77
CA SER A 7 0.20 -21.27 -16.90
C SER A 7 -0.10 -22.13 -15.67
N LYS A 8 0.91 -22.83 -15.14
CA LYS A 8 0.73 -23.58 -13.88
C LYS A 8 0.45 -22.65 -12.71
N LEU A 9 1.15 -21.51 -12.68
CA LEU A 9 0.99 -20.47 -11.68
C LEU A 9 0.89 -19.11 -12.35
N LEU A 10 -0.18 -18.38 -12.05
CA LEU A 10 -0.32 -16.98 -12.41
C LEU A 10 -0.26 -16.12 -11.14
N ILE A 11 0.47 -15.01 -11.21
CA ILE A 11 0.61 -14.03 -10.14
C ILE A 11 -0.03 -12.73 -10.64
N LEU A 12 -1.03 -12.23 -9.92
CA LEU A 12 -1.74 -11.02 -10.28
C LEU A 12 -1.25 -9.85 -9.41
N GLY A 13 -0.42 -8.99 -9.98
CA GLY A 13 0.13 -7.80 -9.33
C GLY A 13 1.67 -7.81 -9.28
N SER A 14 2.26 -6.64 -9.49
CA SER A 14 3.71 -6.43 -9.65
C SER A 14 4.32 -5.59 -8.53
N GLY A 15 3.70 -5.55 -7.35
CA GLY A 15 4.33 -4.99 -6.15
C GLY A 15 5.42 -5.91 -5.58
N PRO A 16 6.03 -5.57 -4.44
CA PRO A 16 7.05 -6.39 -3.80
C PRO A 16 6.54 -7.83 -3.51
N ALA A 17 5.29 -7.98 -3.09
CA ALA A 17 4.68 -9.30 -2.87
C ALA A 17 4.65 -10.16 -4.16
N GLY A 18 4.28 -9.56 -5.28
CA GLY A 18 4.19 -10.24 -6.57
C GLY A 18 5.56 -10.67 -7.09
N TYR A 19 6.54 -9.77 -7.07
CA TYR A 19 7.90 -10.10 -7.49
C TYR A 19 8.56 -11.14 -6.59
N THR A 20 8.39 -11.06 -5.26
CA THR A 20 8.91 -12.09 -4.36
C THR A 20 8.27 -13.45 -4.66
N ALA A 21 6.95 -13.52 -4.85
CA ALA A 21 6.27 -14.76 -5.23
C ALA A 21 6.80 -15.33 -6.56
N ALA A 22 7.02 -14.46 -7.56
CA ALA A 22 7.55 -14.84 -8.85
C ALA A 22 8.95 -15.44 -8.75
N ILE A 23 9.86 -14.78 -8.04
CA ILE A 23 11.23 -15.25 -7.83
C ILE A 23 11.24 -16.65 -7.21
N TYR A 24 10.44 -16.87 -6.16
CA TYR A 24 10.38 -18.18 -5.50
C TYR A 24 9.75 -19.25 -6.37
N ALA A 25 8.65 -18.94 -7.07
CA ALA A 25 8.00 -19.88 -7.98
C ALA A 25 8.88 -20.25 -9.17
N ALA A 26 9.61 -19.28 -9.72
CA ALA A 26 10.56 -19.50 -10.81
C ALA A 26 11.72 -20.40 -10.37
N ARG A 27 12.28 -20.16 -9.16
CA ARG A 27 13.29 -21.04 -8.56
C ARG A 27 12.78 -22.46 -8.28
N ALA A 28 11.49 -22.63 -8.05
CA ALA A 28 10.83 -23.93 -7.95
C ALA A 28 10.49 -24.55 -9.31
N ASN A 29 11.00 -23.98 -10.41
CA ASN A 29 10.78 -24.43 -11.80
C ASN A 29 9.31 -24.48 -12.23
N LEU A 30 8.47 -23.59 -11.66
CA LEU A 30 7.05 -23.50 -11.99
C LEU A 30 6.76 -22.65 -13.24
N LYS A 31 7.78 -21.95 -13.78
CA LYS A 31 7.65 -21.02 -14.91
C LYS A 31 6.48 -20.04 -14.74
N PRO A 32 6.49 -19.24 -13.66
CA PRO A 32 5.36 -18.37 -13.32
C PRO A 32 5.14 -17.28 -14.38
N VAL A 33 3.87 -16.92 -14.57
CA VAL A 33 3.45 -15.74 -15.32
C VAL A 33 2.98 -14.69 -14.32
N LEU A 34 3.53 -13.48 -14.37
CA LEU A 34 3.13 -12.35 -13.54
C LEU A 34 2.46 -11.28 -14.41
N VAL A 35 1.21 -10.95 -14.11
CA VAL A 35 0.45 -9.89 -14.77
C VAL A 35 0.58 -8.61 -13.97
N THR A 36 1.14 -7.55 -14.56
CA THR A 36 1.60 -6.38 -13.81
C THR A 36 0.47 -5.50 -13.27
N GLY A 37 -0.63 -5.38 -14.02
CA GLY A 37 -1.61 -4.31 -13.86
C GLY A 37 -1.11 -2.97 -14.42
N LEU A 38 -1.94 -1.92 -14.24
CA LEU A 38 -1.71 -0.58 -14.78
C LEU A 38 -0.46 0.11 -14.22
N GLN A 39 -0.13 -0.15 -12.95
CA GLN A 39 1.01 0.44 -12.26
C GLN A 39 2.05 -0.64 -11.97
N GLN A 40 2.96 -0.86 -12.92
CA GLN A 40 4.07 -1.79 -12.72
C GLN A 40 4.93 -1.35 -11.52
N GLY A 41 5.25 -2.29 -10.62
CA GLY A 41 5.97 -1.98 -9.37
C GLY A 41 5.09 -1.57 -8.19
N GLY A 42 3.80 -1.30 -8.42
CA GLY A 42 2.84 -0.95 -7.37
C GLY A 42 3.18 0.36 -6.65
N GLN A 43 2.69 0.52 -5.42
CA GLN A 43 2.69 1.80 -4.69
C GLN A 43 4.09 2.40 -4.45
N LEU A 44 5.12 1.56 -4.31
CA LEU A 44 6.48 2.01 -4.08
C LEU A 44 7.02 2.85 -5.26
N THR A 45 6.47 2.73 -6.48
CA THR A 45 6.90 3.60 -7.59
C THR A 45 6.52 5.08 -7.40
N THR A 46 5.71 5.39 -6.39
CA THR A 46 5.32 6.77 -6.05
C THR A 46 6.01 7.32 -4.80
N THR A 47 6.93 6.55 -4.19
CA THR A 47 7.72 7.03 -3.05
C THR A 47 9.13 7.39 -3.49
N ASP A 48 9.60 8.55 -3.04
CA ASP A 48 10.93 9.05 -3.39
C ASP A 48 12.03 8.28 -2.67
N GLU A 49 11.86 8.04 -1.37
CA GLU A 49 12.86 7.39 -0.51
C GLU A 49 12.23 6.27 0.35
N ILE A 50 13.00 5.22 0.60
CA ILE A 50 12.66 4.06 1.43
C ILE A 50 13.84 3.80 2.39
N GLU A 51 13.63 4.10 3.66
CA GLU A 51 14.66 3.91 4.71
C GLU A 51 14.51 2.59 5.48
N ASN A 52 13.40 1.88 5.29
CA ASN A 52 13.02 0.71 6.08
C ASN A 52 13.11 -0.61 5.31
N TRP A 53 13.79 -0.63 4.17
CA TRP A 53 14.07 -1.86 3.43
C TRP A 53 15.39 -2.49 3.92
N PRO A 54 15.36 -3.64 4.60
CA PRO A 54 16.53 -4.16 5.33
C PRO A 54 17.69 -4.61 4.44
N GLY A 55 17.49 -4.70 3.11
CA GLY A 55 18.50 -5.13 2.15
C GLY A 55 19.33 -4.01 1.55
N ASP A 56 18.97 -2.75 1.78
CA ASP A 56 19.67 -1.60 1.23
C ASP A 56 19.95 -0.58 2.35
N PHE A 57 21.22 -0.21 2.52
CA PHE A 57 21.68 0.72 3.57
C PHE A 57 21.95 2.14 3.03
N GLU A 58 22.05 2.28 1.72
CA GLU A 58 22.16 3.58 1.03
C GLU A 58 20.76 4.09 0.66
N MET A 59 20.69 5.34 0.21
CA MET A 59 19.45 5.98 -0.25
C MET A 59 18.76 5.14 -1.33
N THR A 60 17.66 4.49 -0.95
CA THR A 60 16.89 3.62 -1.84
C THR A 60 15.62 4.31 -2.29
N THR A 61 15.52 4.55 -3.59
CA THR A 61 14.29 5.07 -4.16
C THR A 61 13.27 3.97 -4.41
N GLY A 62 12.00 4.32 -4.32
CA GLY A 62 10.92 3.36 -4.58
C GLY A 62 10.91 2.79 -6.00
N PRO A 63 10.99 3.62 -7.06
CA PRO A 63 11.19 3.13 -8.43
C PRO A 63 12.45 2.27 -8.59
N GLY A 64 13.56 2.67 -7.96
CA GLY A 64 14.82 1.93 -8.03
C GLY A 64 14.71 0.53 -7.44
N LEU A 65 14.08 0.39 -6.26
CA LEU A 65 13.85 -0.91 -5.63
C LEU A 65 12.95 -1.81 -6.51
N MET A 66 11.87 -1.28 -7.06
CA MET A 66 10.95 -2.05 -7.92
C MET A 66 11.61 -2.50 -9.22
N GLN A 67 12.47 -1.67 -9.80
CA GLN A 67 13.26 -2.05 -10.97
C GLN A 67 14.21 -3.23 -10.66
N ARG A 68 14.88 -3.20 -9.49
CA ARG A 68 15.74 -4.33 -9.07
C ARG A 68 14.94 -5.61 -8.86
N MET A 69 13.74 -5.51 -8.27
CA MET A 69 12.87 -6.67 -8.08
C MET A 69 12.36 -7.26 -9.41
N LEU A 70 12.01 -6.41 -10.38
CA LEU A 70 11.66 -6.82 -11.74
C LEU A 70 12.82 -7.59 -12.40
N GLN A 71 14.02 -7.01 -12.42
CA GLN A 71 15.21 -7.64 -12.99
C GLN A 71 15.53 -8.98 -12.32
N HIS A 72 15.30 -9.11 -11.01
CA HIS A 72 15.50 -10.36 -10.30
C HIS A 72 14.47 -11.43 -10.72
N ALA A 73 13.21 -11.06 -10.92
CA ALA A 73 12.19 -11.97 -11.43
C ALA A 73 12.49 -12.43 -12.87
N GLU A 74 12.89 -11.50 -13.75
CA GLU A 74 13.27 -11.75 -15.14
C GLU A 74 14.53 -12.64 -15.24
N LYS A 75 15.51 -12.44 -14.35
CA LYS A 75 16.72 -13.28 -14.27
C LYS A 75 16.40 -14.76 -14.04
N PHE A 76 15.30 -15.06 -13.36
CA PHE A 76 14.83 -16.44 -13.16
C PHE A 76 13.77 -16.85 -14.21
N GLU A 77 13.69 -16.14 -15.33
CA GLU A 77 12.78 -16.45 -16.45
C GLU A 77 11.29 -16.40 -16.06
N THR A 78 10.93 -15.55 -15.08
CA THR A 78 9.52 -15.19 -14.87
C THR A 78 9.02 -14.46 -16.11
N GLU A 79 7.88 -14.89 -16.65
CA GLU A 79 7.24 -14.14 -17.72
C GLU A 79 6.45 -12.96 -17.15
N ILE A 80 6.85 -11.74 -17.50
CA ILE A 80 6.18 -10.51 -17.08
C ILE A 80 5.26 -10.04 -18.20
N VAL A 81 3.96 -9.96 -17.92
CA VAL A 81 2.94 -9.56 -18.89
C VAL A 81 2.31 -8.25 -18.45
N PHE A 82 2.42 -7.23 -19.31
CA PHE A 82 1.71 -5.97 -19.12
C PHE A 82 0.27 -6.09 -19.61
N ASP A 83 -0.63 -6.37 -18.67
CA ASP A 83 -2.07 -6.43 -18.91
C ASP A 83 -2.82 -6.04 -17.62
N HIS A 84 -4.09 -5.66 -17.75
CA HIS A 84 -4.96 -5.39 -16.61
C HIS A 84 -6.09 -6.40 -16.54
N ILE A 85 -6.13 -7.19 -15.46
CA ILE A 85 -7.21 -8.17 -15.26
C ILE A 85 -8.46 -7.49 -14.72
N ASN A 86 -9.51 -7.55 -15.52
CA ASN A 86 -10.82 -6.97 -15.20
C ASN A 86 -11.74 -7.96 -14.48
N ARG A 87 -11.56 -9.26 -14.73
CA ARG A 87 -12.42 -10.31 -14.18
C ARG A 87 -11.66 -11.58 -13.92
N VAL A 88 -11.99 -12.25 -12.82
CA VAL A 88 -11.48 -13.57 -12.45
C VAL A 88 -12.66 -14.51 -12.22
N ASP A 89 -12.61 -15.70 -12.81
CA ASP A 89 -13.53 -16.80 -12.56
C ASP A 89 -12.82 -17.89 -11.75
N LEU A 90 -13.23 -18.03 -10.49
CA LEU A 90 -12.71 -19.01 -9.53
C LEU A 90 -13.65 -20.21 -9.33
N SER A 91 -14.77 -20.27 -10.05
CA SER A 91 -15.81 -21.29 -9.84
C SER A 91 -15.38 -22.70 -10.29
N SER A 92 -14.38 -22.78 -11.16
CA SER A 92 -13.88 -24.04 -11.74
C SER A 92 -12.37 -23.96 -11.97
N ARG A 93 -11.71 -25.12 -12.09
CA ARG A 93 -10.28 -25.21 -12.42
C ARG A 93 -10.08 -25.76 -13.85
N PRO A 94 -9.08 -25.29 -14.60
CA PRO A 94 -8.16 -24.19 -14.25
C PRO A 94 -8.90 -22.85 -14.16
N PHE A 95 -8.49 -21.99 -13.23
CA PHE A 95 -9.07 -20.66 -13.04
C PHE A 95 -8.89 -19.83 -14.31
N LYS A 96 -9.83 -18.93 -14.60
CA LYS A 96 -9.76 -18.05 -15.79
C LYS A 96 -9.67 -16.59 -15.38
N LEU A 97 -8.80 -15.85 -16.04
CA LEU A 97 -8.63 -14.41 -15.84
C LEU A 97 -8.77 -13.71 -17.18
N TYR A 98 -9.51 -12.60 -17.19
CA TYR A 98 -9.83 -11.84 -18.39
C TYR A 98 -9.13 -10.48 -18.30
N GLY A 99 -8.09 -10.31 -19.11
CA GLY A 99 -7.36 -9.06 -19.25
C GLY A 99 -7.96 -8.13 -20.30
N ASP A 100 -7.35 -6.96 -20.48
CA ASP A 100 -7.69 -6.02 -21.56
C ASP A 100 -7.24 -6.59 -22.91
N THR A 101 -6.07 -7.22 -22.93
CA THR A 101 -5.43 -7.71 -24.16
C THR A 101 -5.55 -9.21 -24.36
N GLN A 102 -5.50 -10.00 -23.27
CA GLN A 102 -5.53 -11.44 -23.38
C GLN A 102 -6.38 -12.13 -22.30
N THR A 103 -6.79 -13.36 -22.58
CA THR A 103 -7.39 -14.25 -21.58
C THR A 103 -6.33 -15.23 -21.08
N PHE A 104 -6.27 -15.41 -19.76
CA PHE A 104 -5.38 -16.35 -19.11
C PHE A 104 -6.18 -17.50 -18.49
N SER A 105 -5.53 -18.66 -18.38
CA SER A 105 -5.97 -19.72 -17.46
C SER A 105 -4.81 -20.18 -16.60
N CYS A 106 -5.10 -20.62 -15.37
CA CYS A 106 -4.07 -21.13 -14.48
C CYS A 106 -4.55 -22.21 -13.51
N ASP A 107 -3.64 -23.11 -13.15
CA ASP A 107 -3.93 -24.12 -12.12
C ASP A 107 -3.98 -23.46 -10.73
N ALA A 108 -3.03 -22.57 -10.45
CA ALA A 108 -2.94 -21.80 -9.21
C ALA A 108 -2.84 -20.30 -9.48
N LEU A 109 -3.43 -19.51 -8.59
CA LEU A 109 -3.45 -18.05 -8.65
C LEU A 109 -2.94 -17.47 -7.33
N ILE A 110 -1.96 -16.56 -7.41
CA ILE A 110 -1.56 -15.68 -6.30
C ILE A 110 -2.09 -14.28 -6.57
N ILE A 111 -2.89 -13.73 -5.65
CA ILE A 111 -3.40 -12.36 -5.74
C ILE A 111 -2.47 -11.45 -4.92
N ALA A 112 -1.73 -10.60 -5.62
CA ALA A 112 -0.77 -9.64 -5.07
C ALA A 112 -1.04 -8.21 -5.61
N THR A 113 -2.31 -7.87 -5.83
CA THR A 113 -2.76 -6.59 -6.43
C THR A 113 -2.54 -5.37 -5.53
N GLY A 114 -2.19 -5.60 -4.26
CA GLY A 114 -1.96 -4.53 -3.29
C GLY A 114 -3.24 -3.81 -2.88
N ALA A 115 -3.07 -2.61 -2.35
CA ALA A 115 -4.14 -1.69 -1.99
C ALA A 115 -3.68 -0.27 -2.29
N SER A 116 -4.62 0.61 -2.60
CA SER A 116 -4.34 2.03 -2.83
C SER A 116 -4.79 2.86 -1.63
N ALA A 117 -3.93 3.79 -1.22
CA ALA A 117 -4.32 4.83 -0.27
C ALA A 117 -5.51 5.62 -0.82
N ARG A 118 -6.50 5.88 0.06
CA ARG A 118 -7.64 6.72 -0.27
C ARG A 118 -7.33 8.15 0.13
N TYR A 119 -7.26 9.02 -0.86
CA TYR A 119 -7.08 10.45 -0.68
C TYR A 119 -8.44 11.15 -0.57
N ILE A 120 -8.46 12.34 0.02
CA ILE A 120 -9.67 13.15 0.18
C ILE A 120 -10.11 13.70 -1.19
N GLY A 121 -9.15 13.98 -2.07
CA GLY A 121 -9.37 14.52 -3.41
C GLY A 121 -9.22 16.04 -3.49
N LEU A 122 -8.44 16.65 -2.59
CA LEU A 122 -8.17 18.09 -2.64
C LEU A 122 -7.02 18.38 -3.62
N GLU A 123 -7.10 19.48 -4.38
CA GLU A 123 -6.00 19.89 -5.27
C GLU A 123 -4.69 20.09 -4.51
N SER A 124 -4.77 20.65 -3.30
CA SER A 124 -3.63 20.82 -2.40
C SER A 124 -3.02 19.49 -1.94
N GLU A 125 -3.83 18.43 -1.80
CA GLU A 125 -3.36 17.10 -1.42
C GLU A 125 -2.39 16.55 -2.48
N SER A 126 -2.72 16.74 -3.76
CA SER A 126 -1.82 16.41 -4.88
C SER A 126 -0.60 17.32 -4.92
N ALA A 127 -0.78 18.63 -4.72
CA ALA A 127 0.32 19.60 -4.76
C ALA A 127 1.39 19.33 -3.68
N TYR A 128 0.99 18.92 -2.48
CA TYR A 128 1.89 18.69 -1.34
C TYR A 128 2.22 17.21 -1.07
N LYS A 129 1.83 16.30 -1.97
CA LYS A 129 2.15 14.86 -1.87
C LYS A 129 3.67 14.65 -1.81
N GLY A 130 4.14 13.88 -0.83
CA GLY A 130 5.59 13.69 -0.56
C GLY A 130 6.29 14.91 0.05
N ARG A 131 5.59 16.05 0.21
CA ARG A 131 6.12 17.33 0.71
C ARG A 131 5.28 17.91 1.85
N GLY A 132 4.80 17.04 2.74
CA GLY A 132 3.89 17.40 3.83
C GLY A 132 2.62 16.55 3.89
N VAL A 133 2.19 16.00 2.75
CA VAL A 133 1.04 15.09 2.66
C VAL A 133 1.53 13.66 2.44
N SER A 134 1.13 12.77 3.35
CA SER A 134 1.42 11.34 3.33
C SER A 134 0.19 10.52 3.68
N ALA A 135 0.17 9.26 3.23
CA ALA A 135 -0.84 8.27 3.56
C ALA A 135 -0.32 7.12 4.45
N CYS A 136 0.91 7.22 4.96
CA CYS A 136 1.53 6.21 5.81
C CYS A 136 2.43 6.88 6.88
N ALA A 137 1.96 7.01 8.12
CA ALA A 137 2.77 7.61 9.16
C ALA A 137 3.91 6.70 9.63
N THR A 138 3.77 5.37 9.55
CA THR A 138 4.89 4.48 9.86
C THR A 138 6.05 4.64 8.88
N CYS A 139 5.75 5.04 7.63
CA CYS A 139 6.73 5.32 6.61
C CYS A 139 7.40 6.68 6.86
N ASP A 140 6.60 7.74 7.00
CA ASP A 140 7.12 9.12 6.92
C ASP A 140 7.17 9.87 8.26
N GLY A 141 6.58 9.30 9.32
CA GLY A 141 6.38 9.98 10.60
C GLY A 141 7.68 10.42 11.27
N PHE A 142 8.79 9.75 10.99
CA PHE A 142 10.12 10.12 11.49
C PHE A 142 10.55 11.53 11.06
N PHE A 143 10.27 11.92 9.80
CA PHE A 143 10.64 13.24 9.26
C PHE A 143 9.90 14.42 9.94
N TYR A 144 8.82 14.12 10.66
CA TYR A 144 8.00 15.11 11.38
C TYR A 144 8.24 15.09 12.90
N ARG A 145 9.39 14.55 13.34
CA ARG A 145 9.79 14.61 14.75
C ARG A 145 9.76 16.04 15.27
N ASN A 146 9.11 16.23 16.42
CA ASN A 146 8.93 17.54 17.07
C ASN A 146 8.23 18.61 16.20
N LYS A 147 7.52 18.22 15.14
CA LYS A 147 6.67 19.11 14.34
C LYS A 147 5.19 18.87 14.66
N PRO A 148 4.30 19.87 14.50
CA PRO A 148 2.87 19.66 14.53
C PRO A 148 2.43 18.87 13.28
N VAL A 149 1.55 17.89 13.46
CA VAL A 149 1.01 17.08 12.35
C VAL A 149 -0.50 16.91 12.47
N ALA A 150 -1.16 16.60 11.35
CA ALA A 150 -2.57 16.25 11.32
C ALA A 150 -2.78 14.85 10.74
N VAL A 151 -3.75 14.12 11.26
CA VAL A 151 -4.20 12.81 10.78
C VAL A 151 -5.67 12.93 10.42
N VAL A 152 -6.04 12.57 9.19
CA VAL A 152 -7.44 12.64 8.74
C VAL A 152 -8.05 11.24 8.70
N GLY A 153 -9.09 11.02 9.50
CA GLY A 153 -9.86 9.79 9.52
C GLY A 153 -10.42 9.48 10.91
N GLY A 154 -11.35 8.52 10.98
CA GLY A 154 -12.02 8.18 12.24
C GLY A 154 -12.28 6.68 12.45
N GLY A 155 -11.58 5.81 11.73
CA GLY A 155 -11.57 4.36 11.95
C GLY A 155 -10.31 3.89 12.67
N ASN A 156 -10.10 2.58 12.80
CA ASN A 156 -8.93 1.99 13.45
C ASN A 156 -7.61 2.56 12.90
N THR A 157 -7.44 2.57 11.57
CA THR A 157 -6.22 3.09 10.91
C THR A 157 -5.87 4.49 11.38
N ALA A 158 -6.80 5.44 11.36
CA ALA A 158 -6.52 6.82 11.76
C ALA A 158 -6.13 6.93 13.24
N VAL A 159 -6.75 6.12 14.11
CA VAL A 159 -6.44 6.11 15.55
C VAL A 159 -5.07 5.49 15.81
N GLU A 160 -4.72 4.40 15.13
CA GLU A 160 -3.42 3.74 15.23
C GLU A 160 -2.29 4.65 14.74
N GLU A 161 -2.47 5.26 13.56
CA GLU A 161 -1.54 6.21 12.95
C GLU A 161 -1.32 7.44 13.85
N ALA A 162 -2.40 7.99 14.44
CA ALA A 162 -2.31 9.11 15.37
C ALA A 162 -1.60 8.72 16.68
N LEU A 163 -1.85 7.51 17.21
CA LEU A 163 -1.15 7.00 18.40
C LEU A 163 0.34 6.77 18.13
N TYR A 164 0.69 6.30 16.94
CA TYR A 164 2.07 6.15 16.50
C TYR A 164 2.76 7.52 16.44
N LEU A 165 2.18 8.48 15.72
CA LEU A 165 2.72 9.84 15.58
C LEU A 165 2.81 10.59 16.91
N ALA A 166 1.92 10.31 17.88
CA ALA A 166 1.97 10.94 19.20
C ALA A 166 3.22 10.57 20.02
N ASN A 167 4.03 9.60 19.57
CA ASN A 167 5.34 9.30 20.14
C ASN A 167 6.49 10.08 19.48
N ILE A 168 6.26 10.70 18.32
CA ILE A 168 7.29 11.29 17.45
C ILE A 168 7.09 12.80 17.26
N ALA A 169 5.87 13.20 16.92
CA ALA A 169 5.49 14.58 16.65
C ALA A 169 5.39 15.43 17.93
N ALA A 170 5.44 16.76 17.77
CA ALA A 170 5.19 17.68 18.89
C ALA A 170 3.73 17.63 19.34
N GLU A 171 2.81 17.61 18.37
CA GLU A 171 1.38 17.48 18.57
C GLU A 171 0.73 16.80 17.37
N VAL A 172 -0.38 16.09 17.61
CA VAL A 172 -1.15 15.38 16.59
C VAL A 172 -2.60 15.85 16.61
N HIS A 173 -3.07 16.39 15.49
CA HIS A 173 -4.46 16.78 15.29
C HIS A 173 -5.21 15.70 14.53
N LEU A 174 -6.04 14.92 15.22
CA LEU A 174 -6.87 13.88 14.63
C LEU A 174 -8.23 14.45 14.19
N ILE A 175 -8.41 14.59 12.88
CA ILE A 175 -9.56 15.21 12.25
C ILE A 175 -10.51 14.13 11.73
N HIS A 176 -11.79 14.16 12.14
CA HIS A 176 -12.79 13.23 11.62
C HIS A 176 -14.15 13.88 11.37
N ARG A 177 -14.86 13.39 10.34
CA ARG A 177 -16.11 13.97 9.83
C ARG A 177 -17.38 13.66 10.63
N ARG A 178 -17.27 13.04 11.81
CA ARG A 178 -18.43 12.56 12.60
C ARG A 178 -18.36 13.12 14.01
N ASN A 179 -19.41 12.90 14.78
CA ASN A 179 -19.42 13.21 16.22
C ASN A 179 -18.78 12.09 17.07
N SER A 180 -18.53 10.92 16.47
CA SER A 180 -17.89 9.78 17.15
C SER A 180 -16.94 9.02 16.21
N PHE A 181 -15.96 8.34 16.81
CA PHE A 181 -15.06 7.43 16.11
C PHE A 181 -15.76 6.09 15.80
N ARG A 182 -15.40 5.47 14.66
CA ARG A 182 -15.77 4.09 14.30
C ARG A 182 -14.71 3.09 14.79
N ALA A 183 -13.61 3.56 15.38
CA ALA A 183 -12.55 2.71 15.87
C ALA A 183 -13.03 1.83 17.05
N GLU A 184 -12.29 0.76 17.32
CA GLU A 184 -12.54 -0.10 18.46
C GLU A 184 -12.46 0.67 19.78
N LYS A 185 -13.32 0.31 20.74
CA LYS A 185 -13.41 0.98 22.04
C LYS A 185 -12.05 1.05 22.75
N ILE A 186 -11.26 -0.03 22.69
CA ILE A 186 -9.94 -0.08 23.30
C ILE A 186 -8.94 0.92 22.67
N LEU A 187 -9.02 1.15 21.37
CA LEU A 187 -8.18 2.12 20.67
C LEU A 187 -8.61 3.55 21.04
N ILE A 188 -9.92 3.78 21.13
CA ILE A 188 -10.48 5.05 21.60
C ILE A 188 -10.03 5.35 23.04
N ASP A 189 -10.06 4.36 23.93
CA ASP A 189 -9.59 4.53 25.32
C ASP A 189 -8.10 4.89 25.38
N ARG A 190 -7.27 4.22 24.56
CA ARG A 190 -5.83 4.54 24.44
C ARG A 190 -5.63 5.96 23.90
N LEU A 191 -6.41 6.35 22.90
CA LEU A 191 -6.39 7.68 22.29
C LEU A 191 -6.69 8.76 23.35
N TYR A 192 -7.77 8.62 24.12
CA TYR A 192 -8.12 9.57 25.18
C TYR A 192 -7.07 9.60 26.30
N LYS A 193 -6.52 8.45 26.68
CA LYS A 193 -5.43 8.40 27.67
C LYS A 193 -4.17 9.15 27.19
N LYS A 194 -3.88 9.11 25.89
CA LYS A 194 -2.76 9.83 25.27
C LYS A 194 -3.06 11.32 25.14
N SER A 195 -4.29 11.69 24.77
CA SER A 195 -4.74 13.09 24.65
C SER A 195 -4.61 13.86 25.97
N LYS A 196 -4.97 13.24 27.10
CA LYS A 196 -4.78 13.81 28.45
C LYS A 196 -3.33 14.18 28.79
N LYS A 197 -2.35 13.60 28.09
CA LYS A 197 -0.91 13.91 28.23
C LYS A 197 -0.44 15.03 27.28
N ALA A 198 -1.37 15.81 26.72
CA ALA A 198 -1.18 17.05 25.98
C ALA A 198 -0.52 16.96 24.59
N LYS A 199 -0.57 15.81 23.90
CA LYS A 199 0.02 15.64 22.56
C LYS A 199 -0.97 15.31 21.44
N LEU A 200 -2.25 15.11 21.75
CA LEU A 200 -3.23 14.66 20.76
C LEU A 200 -4.55 15.40 20.94
N PHE A 201 -5.01 16.05 19.87
CA PHE A 201 -6.23 16.84 19.81
C PHE A 201 -7.18 16.21 18.80
N CYS A 202 -8.47 16.10 19.12
CA CYS A 202 -9.47 15.47 18.26
C CYS A 202 -10.49 16.51 17.82
N THR A 203 -10.68 16.68 16.51
CA THR A 203 -11.64 17.65 15.98
C THR A 203 -12.82 16.95 15.29
N PRO A 204 -13.99 16.87 15.95
CA PRO A 204 -15.23 16.50 15.29
C PRO A 204 -15.76 17.70 14.49
N ASN A 205 -16.17 17.50 13.24
CA ASN A 205 -16.91 18.50 12.43
C ASN A 205 -16.24 19.88 12.29
N ALA A 206 -14.92 19.94 12.06
CA ALA A 206 -14.18 21.18 11.79
C ALA A 206 -14.27 22.28 12.89
N LEU A 207 -14.71 21.92 14.10
CA LEU A 207 -14.65 22.77 15.28
C LEU A 207 -13.51 22.28 16.19
N TRP A 208 -12.58 23.18 16.50
CA TRP A 208 -11.38 22.89 17.29
C TRP A 208 -11.72 22.76 18.78
N THR A 209 -12.19 21.60 19.21
CA THR A 209 -12.38 21.28 20.64
C THR A 209 -11.33 20.27 21.11
N LYS A 210 -10.85 20.41 22.35
CA LYS A 210 -10.05 19.35 22.99
C LYS A 210 -10.91 18.10 23.16
N CYS A 211 -10.33 16.92 22.89
CA CYS A 211 -10.81 15.68 23.51
C CYS A 211 -10.35 15.60 24.98
#